data_AF-A0ABD1WGP0-F1
#
_entry.id   AF-A0ABD1WGP0-F1
#
_cell.length_a   1.000
_cell.length_b   1.000
_cell.length_c   1.000
_cell.angle_alpha   90.00
_cell.angle_beta   90.00
_cell.angle_gamma   90.00
#
_symmetry.space_group_name_H-M   'P 1'
#
loop_
_entity.id
_entity.type
_entity.pdbx_description
1 polymer ?
#
loop_
_entity_poly.entity_id
_entity_poly.type
_entity_poly.pdbx_seq_one_letter_code
_entity_poly.pdbx_strand_id
1 'polypeptide(L)'
;MIYVSFGSITVVSREQLLEFWHGLVNSGHRFLWVMRPDSIVGEGGQSQIPKELEENAKAMGYMVGWAPQEEVLNHEAVGGFLTHSGWNSTLESIVAGVPMIFYSDHIPFESVGLS
;
A
#
# COMPACT_ATOMS: atom_id res chain seq x y z
N MET A 1 1.60 14.30 -2.51
CA MET A 1 1.96 13.10 -1.71
C MET A 1 1.31 11.89 -2.34
N ILE A 2 1.99 10.74 -2.34
CA ILE A 2 1.44 9.46 -2.79
C ILE A 2 0.82 8.75 -1.58
N TYR A 3 -0.46 8.41 -1.66
CA TYR A 3 -1.08 7.49 -0.70
C TYR A 3 -0.89 6.06 -1.19
N VAL A 4 -0.51 5.14 -0.31
CA VAL A 4 -0.24 3.73 -0.63
C VAL A 4 -1.06 2.86 0.30
N SER A 5 -1.95 2.04 -0.27
CA SER A 5 -2.76 1.06 0.47
C SER A 5 -3.15 -0.12 -0.42
N PHE A 6 -2.81 -1.32 0.02
CA PHE A 6 -3.17 -2.56 -0.68
C PHE A 6 -4.43 -3.23 -0.10
N GLY A 7 -5.27 -2.48 0.62
CA GLY A 7 -6.56 -2.98 1.12
C GLY A 7 -6.43 -4.08 2.18
N SER A 8 -7.53 -4.77 2.48
CA SER A 8 -7.65 -5.79 3.54
C SER A 8 -7.19 -7.20 3.18
N ILE A 9 -7.08 -7.49 1.90
CA ILE A 9 -7.02 -8.88 1.41
C ILE A 9 -5.66 -9.21 0.81
N THR A 10 -4.90 -8.21 0.37
CA THR A 10 -3.63 -8.45 -0.31
C THR A 10 -2.53 -8.80 0.68
N VAL A 11 -1.86 -9.91 0.40
CA VAL A 11 -0.63 -10.35 1.04
C VAL A 11 0.52 -10.02 0.09
N VAL A 12 1.49 -9.24 0.56
CA VAL A 12 2.67 -8.85 -0.22
C VAL A 12 3.88 -9.60 0.32
N SER A 13 4.69 -10.19 -0.56
CA SER A 13 5.95 -10.84 -0.16
C SER A 13 6.93 -9.81 0.39
N ARG A 14 7.89 -10.26 1.19
CA ARG A 14 8.95 -9.37 1.71
C ARG A 14 9.74 -8.72 0.58
N GLU A 15 10.05 -9.45 -0.48
CA GLU A 15 10.78 -8.97 -1.65
C GLU A 15 9.99 -7.89 -2.38
N GLN A 16 8.71 -8.13 -2.67
CA GLN A 16 7.83 -7.14 -3.30
C GLN A 16 7.73 -5.86 -2.46
N LEU A 17 7.63 -6.01 -1.14
CA LEU A 17 7.58 -4.89 -0.20
C LEU A 17 8.86 -4.05 -0.23
N LEU A 18 10.04 -4.69 -0.33
CA LEU A 18 11.33 -4.00 -0.51
C LEU A 18 11.41 -3.27 -1.86
N GLU A 19 10.89 -3.85 -2.94
CA GLU A 19 10.86 -3.19 -4.24
C GLU A 19 9.96 -1.94 -4.22
N PHE A 20 8.77 -2.02 -3.62
CA PHE A 20 7.91 -0.86 -3.42
C PHE A 20 8.59 0.22 -2.59
N TRP A 21 9.27 -0.18 -1.52
CA TRP A 21 10.03 0.72 -0.69
C TRP A 21 11.09 1.49 -1.48
N HIS A 22 11.94 0.77 -2.21
CA HIS A 22 12.98 1.39 -3.02
C HIS A 22 12.38 2.31 -4.08
N GLY A 23 11.30 1.89 -4.74
CA GLY A 23 10.57 2.73 -5.69
C GLY A 23 10.06 4.03 -5.07
N LEU A 24 9.42 3.95 -3.89
CA LEU A 24 8.89 5.12 -3.19
C LEU A 24 10.00 6.09 -2.76
N VAL A 25 11.07 5.59 -2.15
CA VAL A 25 12.20 6.43 -1.72
C VAL A 25 12.90 7.08 -2.91
N ASN A 26 13.19 6.30 -3.96
CA ASN A 26 13.88 6.79 -5.15
C ASN A 26 13.03 7.74 -6.00
N SER A 27 11.70 7.68 -5.88
CA SER A 27 10.80 8.62 -6.57
C SER A 27 10.97 10.07 -6.12
N GLY A 28 11.54 10.30 -4.92
CA GLY A 28 11.66 11.63 -4.34
C GLY A 28 10.33 12.25 -3.87
N HIS A 29 9.20 11.55 -4.04
CA HIS A 29 7.89 12.03 -3.60
C HIS A 29 7.61 11.70 -2.14
N ARG A 30 6.89 12.60 -1.46
CA ARG A 30 6.34 12.31 -0.13
C ARG A 30 5.28 11.21 -0.22
N PHE A 31 5.26 10.28 0.71
CA PHE A 31 4.24 9.23 0.75
C PHE A 31 3.66 8.95 2.15
N LEU A 32 2.42 8.48 2.18
CA LEU A 32 1.78 7.86 3.35
C LEU A 32 1.44 6.41 2.96
N TRP A 33 2.06 5.45 3.65
CA TRP A 33 1.86 4.03 3.37
C TRP A 33 1.14 3.36 4.54
N VAL A 34 -0.07 2.87 4.27
CA VAL A 34 -0.81 2.00 5.18
C VAL A 34 -0.30 0.57 5.01
N MET A 35 0.38 0.07 6.05
CA MET A 35 0.94 -1.27 6.09
C MET A 35 0.43 -1.97 7.34
N ARG A 36 -0.52 -2.89 7.19
CA ARG A 36 -0.96 -3.71 8.31
C ARG A 36 0.07 -4.80 8.62
N PRO A 37 0.36 -5.08 9.90
CA PRO A 37 1.29 -6.14 10.28
C PRO A 37 0.91 -7.51 9.70
N ASP A 38 -0.38 -7.80 9.63
CA ASP A 38 -0.94 -9.08 9.16
C ASP A 38 -0.82 -9.32 7.64
N SER A 39 -0.40 -8.30 6.88
CA SER A 39 -0.38 -8.34 5.41
C SER A 39 0.96 -8.77 4.82
N ILE A 40 1.93 -9.11 5.68
CA ILE A 40 3.27 -9.57 5.30
C ILE A 40 3.37 -11.08 5.56
N VAL A 41 3.57 -11.86 4.50
CA VAL A 41 3.98 -13.27 4.63
C VAL A 41 5.50 -13.33 4.53
N GLY A 42 6.14 -13.61 5.66
CA GLY A 42 7.58 -13.89 5.74
C GLY A 42 7.83 -15.37 6.11
N GLU A 43 8.94 -15.93 5.64
CA GLU A 43 9.40 -17.24 6.13
C GLU A 43 9.57 -17.19 7.66
N GLY A 44 8.97 -18.16 8.38
CA GLY A 44 9.12 -18.30 9.83
C GLY A 44 8.18 -17.45 10.71
N GLY A 45 7.10 -16.89 10.17
CA GLY A 45 6.06 -16.21 10.96
C GLY A 45 6.47 -14.82 11.49
N GLN A 46 7.54 -14.25 10.95
CA GLN A 46 7.98 -12.89 11.29
C GLN A 46 7.17 -11.87 10.47
N SER A 47 6.00 -11.51 11.00
CA SER A 47 5.10 -10.44 10.53
C SER A 47 5.65 -9.06 10.95
N GLN A 48 6.92 -8.78 10.65
CA GLN A 48 7.57 -7.53 11.04
C GLN A 48 8.02 -6.76 9.82
N ILE A 49 7.60 -5.49 9.77
CA ILE A 49 8.12 -4.49 8.86
C ILE A 49 9.65 -4.48 9.05
N PRO A 50 10.45 -4.72 8.00
CA PRO A 50 11.91 -4.67 8.13
C PRO A 50 12.33 -3.33 8.75
N LYS A 51 13.11 -3.37 9.84
CA LYS A 51 13.56 -2.16 10.57
C LYS A 51 14.23 -1.11 9.66
N GLU A 52 14.88 -1.58 8.61
CA GLU A 52 15.52 -0.78 7.55
C GLU A 52 14.53 0.18 6.85
N LEU A 53 13.25 -0.17 6.80
CA LEU A 53 12.18 0.67 6.24
C LEU A 53 11.77 1.78 7.21
N GLU A 54 11.62 1.44 8.50
CA GLU A 54 11.20 2.40 9.52
C GLU A 54 12.24 3.51 9.75
N GLU A 55 13.53 3.18 9.66
CA GLU A 55 14.61 4.15 9.85
C GLU A 55 14.73 5.14 8.68
N ASN A 56 14.55 4.66 7.45
CA ASN A 56 14.68 5.46 6.24
C ASN A 56 13.40 6.23 5.86
N ALA A 57 12.22 5.79 6.34
CA ALA A 57 10.94 6.48 6.12
C ALA A 57 10.92 7.90 6.66
N LYS A 58 11.56 8.13 7.80
CA LYS A 58 11.43 9.39 8.54
C LYS A 58 11.82 10.64 7.75
N ALA A 59 12.62 10.51 6.69
CA ALA A 59 13.00 11.64 5.83
C ALA A 59 11.98 11.95 4.71
N MET A 60 11.23 10.95 4.22
CA MET A 60 10.46 11.06 2.97
C MET A 60 9.01 10.59 3.06
N GLY A 61 8.60 9.84 4.08
CA GLY A 61 7.23 9.34 4.19
C GLY A 61 6.85 8.81 5.57
N TYR A 62 5.57 8.52 5.73
CA TYR A 62 5.02 7.96 6.96
C TYR A 62 4.46 6.56 6.70
N MET A 63 4.76 5.63 7.59
CA MET A 63 4.18 4.28 7.59
C MET A 63 3.27 4.16 8.80
N VAL A 64 2.03 3.70 8.57
CA VAL A 64 1.02 3.54 9.63
C VAL A 64 0.30 2.21 9.47
N GLY A 65 -0.15 1.64 10.58
CA GLY A 65 -0.94 0.40 10.55
C GLY A 65 -2.34 0.59 9.96
N TRP A 66 -2.88 1.80 10.05
CA TRP A 66 -4.22 2.14 9.59
C TRP A 66 -4.34 3.65 9.35
N ALA A 67 -5.21 4.03 8.41
CA ALA A 67 -5.60 5.42 8.17
C ALA A 67 -7.08 5.49 7.72
N PRO A 68 -7.78 6.61 7.98
CA PRO A 68 -9.13 6.84 7.43
C PRO A 68 -9.04 7.10 5.93
N GLN A 69 -9.05 6.05 5.11
CA GLN A 69 -8.73 6.11 3.68
C GLN A 69 -9.54 7.16 2.90
N GLU A 70 -10.85 7.24 3.15
CA GLU A 70 -11.72 8.23 2.50
C GLU A 70 -11.28 9.67 2.81
N GLU A 71 -11.00 9.98 4.08
CA GLU A 71 -10.52 11.30 4.50
C GLU A 71 -9.13 11.60 3.91
N VAL A 72 -8.25 10.60 3.86
CA VAL A 72 -6.93 10.74 3.25
C VAL A 72 -7.05 11.05 1.77
N LEU A 73 -7.85 10.28 1.02
CA LEU A 73 -8.02 10.49 -0.42
C LEU A 73 -8.64 11.85 -0.76
N ASN A 74 -9.52 12.38 0.10
CA ASN A 74 -10.10 13.71 -0.07
C ASN A 74 -9.19 14.87 0.37
N HIS A 75 -8.01 14.59 0.92
CA HIS A 75 -7.09 15.62 1.39
C HIS A 75 -6.26 16.19 0.22
N GLU A 76 -6.22 17.52 0.06
CA GLU A 76 -5.59 18.22 -1.08
C GLU A 76 -4.10 17.88 -1.30
N ALA A 77 -3.39 17.48 -0.25
CA ALA A 77 -1.99 17.05 -0.35
C ALA A 77 -1.81 15.72 -1.10
N VAL A 78 -2.87 14.91 -1.28
CA VAL A 78 -2.83 13.64 -2.00
C VAL A 78 -2.93 13.90 -3.50
N GLY A 79 -1.88 13.51 -4.22
CA GLY A 79 -1.80 13.69 -5.68
C GLY A 79 -1.82 12.38 -6.45
N GLY A 80 -1.85 11.24 -5.75
CA GLY A 80 -1.89 9.92 -6.39
C GLY A 80 -2.10 8.81 -5.37
N PHE A 81 -2.68 7.71 -5.83
CA PHE A 81 -3.01 6.54 -5.02
C PHE A 81 -2.44 5.26 -5.62
N LEU A 82 -1.47 4.64 -4.95
CA LEU A 82 -1.00 3.30 -5.26
C LEU A 82 -1.88 2.28 -4.54
N THR A 83 -2.61 1.50 -5.33
CA THR A 83 -3.68 0.63 -4.83
C THR A 83 -3.65 -0.76 -5.45
N HIS A 84 -4.14 -1.74 -4.69
CA HIS A 84 -4.43 -3.09 -5.19
C HIS A 84 -5.68 -3.18 -6.09
N SER A 85 -6.33 -2.04 -6.36
CA SER A 85 -7.51 -1.94 -7.23
C SER A 85 -8.77 -2.64 -6.72
N GLY A 86 -8.86 -2.94 -5.42
CA GLY A 86 -10.11 -3.41 -4.81
C GLY A 86 -11.26 -2.43 -5.08
N TRP A 87 -12.46 -2.97 -5.33
CA TRP A 87 -13.59 -2.18 -5.87
C TRP A 87 -13.95 -0.94 -5.03
N ASN A 88 -14.00 -1.07 -3.72
CA ASN A 88 -14.31 0.06 -2.82
C ASN A 88 -13.23 1.15 -2.91
N SER A 89 -11.95 0.77 -2.86
CA SER A 89 -10.84 1.72 -2.96
C SER A 89 -10.78 2.41 -4.32
N THR A 90 -11.14 1.68 -5.38
CA THR A 90 -11.27 2.24 -6.74
C THR A 90 -12.37 3.30 -6.78
N LEU A 91 -13.56 3.02 -6.22
CA LEU A 91 -14.65 4.00 -6.18
C LEU A 91 -14.30 5.24 -5.35
N GLU A 92 -13.71 5.06 -4.18
CA GLU A 92 -13.26 6.17 -3.32
C GLU A 92 -12.28 7.10 -4.05
N SER A 93 -11.32 6.54 -4.80
CA SER A 93 -10.36 7.33 -5.59
C SER A 93 -11.02 8.09 -6.74
N ILE A 94 -11.98 7.46 -7.43
CA ILE A 94 -12.73 8.11 -8.53
C ILE A 94 -13.54 9.28 -7.98
N VAL A 95 -14.23 9.10 -6.86
CA VAL A 95 -15.02 10.15 -6.21
C VAL A 95 -14.12 11.30 -5.74
N ALA A 96 -12.96 11.00 -5.17
CA ALA A 96 -11.99 12.00 -4.74
C ALA A 96 -11.22 12.66 -5.90
N GLY A 97 -11.34 12.16 -7.13
CA GLY A 97 -10.61 12.68 -8.30
C GLY A 97 -9.10 12.42 -8.24
N VAL A 98 -8.66 11.41 -7.49
CA VAL A 98 -7.23 11.08 -7.31
C VAL A 98 -6.79 10.05 -8.37
N PRO A 99 -5.71 10.31 -9.13
CA PRO A 99 -5.20 9.35 -10.11
C PRO A 99 -4.60 8.12 -9.43
N MET A 100 -4.77 6.95 -10.04
CA MET A 100 -4.37 5.65 -9.46
C MET A 100 -3.18 5.02 -10.19
N ILE A 101 -2.29 4.40 -9.43
CA ILE A 101 -1.32 3.41 -9.90
C ILE A 101 -1.83 2.05 -9.45
N PHE A 102 -2.08 1.17 -10.41
CA PHE A 102 -2.66 -0.15 -10.15
C PHE A 102 -1.57 -1.19 -9.94
N TYR A 103 -1.70 -1.94 -8.85
CA TYR A 103 -0.89 -3.12 -8.59
C TYR A 103 -1.80 -4.31 -8.28
N SER A 104 -2.04 -5.17 -9.26
CA SER A 104 -2.69 -6.44 -9.00
C SER A 104 -1.62 -7.50 -8.83
N ASP A 105 -1.47 -8.04 -7.62
CA ASP A 105 -0.86 -9.35 -7.49
C ASP A 105 -1.70 -10.35 -8.28
N HIS A 106 -1.03 -11.34 -8.86
CA HIS A 106 -1.72 -12.48 -9.47
C HIS A 106 -2.41 -13.24 -8.35
N ILE A 107 -3.69 -12.96 -8.10
CA ILE A 107 -4.52 -13.79 -7.23
C ILE A 107 -4.65 -15.14 -7.95
N PRO A 108 -4.10 -16.25 -7.41
CA PRO A 108 -4.29 -17.56 -8.02
C PRO A 108 -5.78 -17.86 -8.08
N PHE A 109 -6.26 -18.35 -9.23
CA PHE A 109 -7.67 -18.66 -9.49
C PHE A 109 -8.31 -19.53 -8.38
N GLU A 110 -7.50 -20.28 -7.63
CA GLU A 110 -7.93 -21.15 -6.53
C GLU A 110 -8.42 -20.40 -5.29
N SER A 111 -8.07 -19.11 -5.15
CA SER A 111 -8.41 -18.30 -3.97
C SER A 111 -9.75 -17.54 -4.08
N VAL A 112 -10.39 -17.55 -5.26
CA VAL A 112 -11.70 -16.88 -5.48
C VAL A 112 -12.92 -17.77 -5.18
N GLY A 113 -12.72 -19.02 -4.74
CA GLY A 113 -13.83 -19.88 -4.28
C GLY A 113 -14.90 -20.16 -5.34
N LEU A 114 -14.59 -19.99 -6.62
CA LEU A 114 -15.44 -20.40 -7.73
C LEU A 114 -15.01 -21.80 -8.15
N SER A 115 -15.73 -22.80 -7.62
CA SER A 115 -15.72 -24.19 -8.09
C SER A 115 -16.40 -24.34 -9.43
#